data_AF-A0A0F9U0N3-F1
#
_entry.id   AF-A0A0F9U0N3-F1
#
_cell.length_a   1.000
_cell.length_b   1.000
_cell.length_c   1.000
_cell.angle_alpha   90.00
_cell.angle_beta   90.00
_cell.angle_gamma   90.00
#
_symmetry.space_group_name_H-M   'P 1'
#
loop_
_entity.id
_entity.type
_entity.pdbx_description
1 polymer ?
#
loop_
_entity_poly.entity_id
_entity_poly.type
_entity_poly.pdbx_seq_one_letter_code
_entity_poly.pdbx_strand_id
1 'polypeptide(L)'
;PSMASGSHTYSGICADLPTAPRKSSNVIAVAIPVVRPVGASANTAAKWSTGAMPTGSDDVVFENSDVDCLYDLDALAAIQPLSFTQKQSYSGRIGLPRTNVDRGTGDTTKYVEYRPRYLQMGPTTVILGEGEGNGSGRIMLDFLANDAAVTLYGFGSREETGIPATLLKGTNTSNSFICMKGDVGVAFFDGESANVAGACKISFQQSVLGDSRVIFGAGVTFGNIEQSGGQVELESDVTNIDQRAGCEMTIRGTATVTLLTMSGTVFDDSSGTITTLDVQNAGDFDHARSMKTQTITNVNLYGKAKYRDPNGVLVETNGIDLEQTTLQDVTIWKPPHKTITFTSV
;
A
#
# COMPACT_ATOMS: atom_id res chain seq x y z
N PRO A 1 46.02 28.76 9.64
CA PRO A 1 45.79 28.83 11.10
C PRO A 1 44.79 27.74 11.54
N SER A 2 45.29 26.71 12.22
CA SER A 2 44.48 25.63 12.78
C SER A 2 43.67 26.13 13.98
N MET A 3 42.34 26.06 13.92
CA MET A 3 41.51 26.32 15.11
C MET A 3 41.43 25.03 15.93
N ALA A 4 42.06 25.06 17.11
CA ALA A 4 41.89 24.03 18.12
C ALA A 4 40.47 24.13 18.72
N SER A 5 39.76 23.00 18.81
CA SER A 5 38.49 22.93 19.53
C SER A 5 38.77 22.74 21.03
N GLY A 6 38.47 23.77 21.82
CA GLY A 6 38.43 23.69 23.28
C GLY A 6 37.11 24.27 23.79
N SER A 7 36.52 23.61 24.79
CA SER A 7 35.36 24.13 25.52
C SER A 7 35.75 25.37 26.33
N HIS A 8 35.11 26.51 26.06
CA HIS A 8 35.28 27.74 26.84
C HIS A 8 34.04 28.00 27.69
N THR A 9 34.18 27.92 29.01
CA THR A 9 33.16 28.39 29.95
C THR A 9 33.47 29.83 30.33
N TYR A 10 32.60 30.77 29.99
CA TYR A 10 32.80 32.20 30.28
C TYR A 10 32.08 32.58 31.57
N SER A 11 32.82 33.03 32.58
CA SER A 11 32.27 33.64 33.79
C SER A 11 32.54 35.14 33.77
N GLY A 12 31.60 35.90 33.20
CA GLY A 12 31.65 37.37 33.14
C GLY A 12 30.24 37.97 33.10
N ILE A 13 30.11 39.19 33.63
CA ILE A 13 28.89 40.00 33.62
C ILE A 13 28.59 40.49 32.19
N CYS A 14 27.30 40.59 31.83
CA CYS A 14 26.75 40.54 30.48
C CYS A 14 27.16 41.63 29.45
N ALA A 15 28.14 42.49 29.76
CA ALA A 15 28.51 43.64 28.92
C ALA A 15 29.68 43.39 27.95
N ASP A 16 30.46 42.31 28.11
CA ASP A 16 31.61 41.96 27.25
C ASP A 16 31.38 40.70 26.42
N LEU A 17 30.21 40.58 25.78
CA LEU A 17 30.06 39.61 24.69
C LEU A 17 30.78 40.18 23.45
N PRO A 18 31.84 39.53 22.93
CA PRO A 18 32.37 39.89 21.63
C PRO A 18 31.23 39.83 20.61
N THR A 19 31.26 40.76 19.67
CA THR A 19 30.25 40.98 18.64
C THR A 19 29.58 39.67 18.22
N ALA A 20 28.25 39.59 18.39
CA ALA A 20 27.48 38.39 18.07
C ALA A 20 27.94 37.81 16.72
N PRO A 21 28.19 36.49 16.63
CA PRO A 21 28.73 35.89 15.41
C PRO A 21 27.87 36.33 14.23
N ARG A 22 28.50 37.04 13.28
CA ARG A 22 27.83 37.49 12.05
C ARG A 22 27.13 36.28 11.44
N LYS A 23 25.84 36.43 11.11
CA LYS A 23 24.98 35.45 10.43
C LYS A 23 25.84 34.55 9.52
N SER A 24 26.20 33.37 10.00
CA SER A 24 26.83 32.36 9.17
C SER A 24 25.77 31.89 8.21
N SER A 25 25.97 32.13 6.91
CA SER A 25 25.15 31.55 5.84
C SER A 25 25.35 30.03 5.71
N ASN A 26 26.32 29.46 6.44
CA ASN A 26 26.51 28.03 6.53
C ASN A 26 25.52 27.47 7.55
N VAL A 27 24.51 26.79 7.05
CA VAL A 27 23.59 25.97 7.84
C VAL A 27 24.42 24.90 8.56
N ILE A 28 24.32 24.82 9.89
CA ILE A 28 24.83 23.67 10.63
C ILE A 28 23.91 22.50 10.27
N ALA A 29 24.38 21.61 9.39
CA ALA A 29 23.69 20.37 9.10
C ALA A 29 23.87 19.44 10.31
N VAL A 30 22.81 19.24 11.09
CA VAL A 30 22.76 18.17 12.08
C VAL A 30 22.56 16.87 11.31
N ALA A 31 23.54 15.96 11.37
CA ALA A 31 23.43 14.66 10.73
C ALA A 31 22.35 13.83 11.45
N ILE A 32 21.42 13.27 10.69
CA ILE A 32 20.42 12.33 11.19
C ILE A 32 21.10 10.96 11.34
N PRO A 33 21.01 10.29 12.50
CA PRO A 33 21.61 8.97 12.67
C PRO A 33 20.91 7.94 11.78
N VAL A 34 21.70 7.18 11.01
CA VAL A 34 21.22 6.06 10.20
C VAL A 34 21.46 4.76 10.97
N VAL A 35 20.39 4.03 11.25
CA VAL A 35 20.41 2.78 12.03
C VAL A 35 20.06 1.61 11.12
N ARG A 36 20.90 0.57 11.13
CA ARG A 36 20.79 -0.58 10.21
C ARG A 36 20.74 -1.88 11.00
N PRO A 37 19.95 -2.87 10.58
CA PRO A 37 19.94 -4.18 11.21
C PRO A 37 21.21 -4.96 10.85
N VAL A 38 21.82 -5.58 11.85
CA VAL A 38 22.98 -6.49 11.72
C VAL A 38 22.73 -7.84 12.39
N GLY A 39 21.49 -8.11 12.82
CA GLY A 39 21.04 -9.44 13.24
C GLY A 39 19.52 -9.55 13.31
N ALA A 40 19.06 -10.75 13.68
CA ALA A 40 17.66 -11.15 13.52
C ALA A 40 16.67 -10.73 14.60
N SER A 41 17.14 -10.14 15.69
CA SER A 41 16.30 -9.65 16.79
C SER A 41 16.21 -8.14 16.74
N ALA A 42 14.99 -7.61 16.72
CA ALA A 42 14.76 -6.17 16.78
C ALA A 42 15.02 -5.59 18.19
N ASN A 43 14.95 -6.39 19.26
CA ASN A 43 15.09 -5.96 20.67
C ASN A 43 16.53 -5.99 21.21
N THR A 44 17.51 -6.36 20.39
CA THR A 44 18.89 -6.46 20.86
C THR A 44 19.71 -5.30 20.30
N ALA A 45 20.15 -4.38 21.16
CA ALA A 45 20.94 -3.20 20.78
C ALA A 45 22.16 -3.52 19.89
N ALA A 46 22.89 -4.60 20.20
CA ALA A 46 24.03 -5.08 19.40
C ALA A 46 23.66 -5.62 18.01
N LYS A 47 22.37 -5.79 17.71
CA LYS A 47 21.84 -6.17 16.39
C LYS A 47 21.46 -4.95 15.55
N TRP A 48 21.82 -3.76 16.00
CA TRP A 48 21.74 -2.52 15.25
C TRP A 48 23.15 -1.94 15.05
N SER A 49 23.39 -1.30 13.91
CA SER A 49 24.72 -0.82 13.51
C SER A 49 25.32 0.23 14.44
N THR A 50 24.49 0.94 15.21
CA THR A 50 24.92 1.93 16.20
C THR A 50 25.23 1.30 17.56
N GLY A 51 24.96 0.01 17.75
CA GLY A 51 25.02 -0.65 19.05
C GLY A 51 23.92 -0.20 20.02
N ALA A 52 22.90 0.50 19.53
CA ALA A 52 21.76 1.00 20.29
C ALA A 52 20.45 0.73 19.53
N MET A 53 19.35 0.64 20.27
CA MET A 53 18.00 0.51 19.69
C MET A 53 17.63 1.78 18.91
N PRO A 54 16.88 1.67 17.80
CA PRO A 54 16.31 2.82 17.10
C PRO A 54 15.49 3.72 18.02
N THR A 55 15.56 5.02 17.76
CA THR A 55 14.85 6.09 18.47
C THR A 55 14.06 6.95 17.49
N GLY A 56 13.31 7.94 18.00
CA GLY A 56 12.44 8.77 17.17
C GLY A 56 13.15 9.71 16.19
N SER A 57 14.46 9.93 16.36
CA SER A 57 15.25 10.77 15.47
C SER A 57 15.98 10.00 14.38
N ASP A 58 15.87 8.68 14.35
CA ASP A 58 16.70 7.84 13.49
C ASP A 58 16.04 7.56 12.13
N ASP A 59 16.87 7.39 11.12
CA ASP A 59 16.50 6.78 9.85
C ASP A 59 16.83 5.28 9.89
N VAL A 60 15.82 4.43 9.84
CA VAL A 60 16.01 2.98 9.86
C VAL A 60 16.16 2.46 8.44
N VAL A 61 17.32 1.90 8.09
CA VAL A 61 17.66 1.52 6.71
C VAL A 61 18.10 0.05 6.59
N PHE A 62 17.34 -0.71 5.79
CA PHE A 62 17.64 -2.07 5.37
C PHE A 62 18.24 -2.04 3.95
N GLU A 63 19.55 -2.28 3.81
CA GLU A 63 20.24 -2.35 2.51
C GLU A 63 21.48 -3.24 2.57
N ASN A 64 21.95 -3.73 1.40
CA ASN A 64 23.20 -4.49 1.21
C ASN A 64 23.40 -5.63 2.21
N SER A 65 22.34 -6.36 2.51
CA SER A 65 22.32 -7.39 3.55
C SER A 65 21.28 -8.46 3.23
N ASP A 66 21.57 -9.69 3.60
CA ASP A 66 20.66 -10.84 3.62
C ASP A 66 20.26 -11.23 5.05
N VAL A 67 20.65 -10.42 6.04
CA VAL A 67 20.33 -10.65 7.45
C VAL A 67 18.83 -10.46 7.66
N ASP A 68 18.16 -11.56 7.98
CA ASP A 68 16.74 -11.55 8.33
C ASP A 68 16.49 -10.76 9.62
N CYS A 69 15.31 -10.16 9.77
CA CYS A 69 14.75 -9.58 11.00
C CYS A 69 13.46 -10.34 11.35
N LEU A 70 13.57 -11.29 12.28
CA LEU A 70 12.54 -12.33 12.52
C LEU A 70 12.03 -12.37 13.97
N TYR A 71 12.77 -11.80 14.91
CA TYR A 71 12.50 -11.96 16.35
C TYR A 71 12.25 -10.62 17.02
N ASP A 72 11.43 -10.66 18.07
CA ASP A 72 11.05 -9.51 18.91
C ASP A 72 10.45 -8.36 18.09
N LEU A 73 9.61 -8.71 17.11
CA LEU A 73 9.07 -7.79 16.10
C LEU A 73 8.15 -6.71 16.68
N ASP A 74 7.71 -6.85 17.92
CA ASP A 74 6.91 -5.90 18.70
C ASP A 74 7.74 -4.93 19.55
N ALA A 75 9.06 -5.15 19.68
CA ALA A 75 9.92 -4.36 20.57
C ALA A 75 10.04 -2.88 20.18
N LEU A 76 9.74 -2.52 18.93
CA LEU A 76 9.79 -1.15 18.42
C LEU A 76 8.40 -0.49 18.34
N ALA A 77 7.35 -1.10 18.89
CA ALA A 77 5.97 -0.63 18.75
C ALA A 77 5.74 0.81 19.27
N ALA A 78 6.48 1.22 20.30
CA ALA A 78 6.40 2.56 20.88
C ALA A 78 7.34 3.59 20.20
N ILE A 79 8.17 3.15 19.26
CA ILE A 79 9.16 3.99 18.60
C ILE A 79 8.57 4.51 17.28
N GLN A 80 8.76 5.81 17.05
CA GLN A 80 8.38 6.50 15.81
C GLN A 80 9.63 7.08 15.14
N PRO A 81 10.44 6.27 14.43
CA PRO A 81 11.61 6.80 13.74
C PRO A 81 11.22 7.83 12.69
N LEU A 82 12.18 8.63 12.26
CA LEU A 82 11.93 9.63 11.22
C LEU A 82 11.52 8.97 9.90
N SER A 83 12.25 7.90 9.53
CA SER A 83 11.95 7.13 8.34
C SER A 83 12.26 5.64 8.48
N PHE A 84 11.62 4.86 7.63
CA PHE A 84 11.97 3.47 7.35
C PHE A 84 12.23 3.32 5.86
N THR A 85 13.41 2.83 5.49
CA THR A 85 13.80 2.59 4.11
C THR A 85 14.28 1.17 3.92
N GLN A 86 13.68 0.45 2.96
CA GLN A 86 14.20 -0.81 2.46
C GLN A 86 14.63 -0.63 1.01
N LYS A 87 15.91 -0.90 0.72
CA LYS A 87 16.46 -0.85 -0.64
C LYS A 87 16.45 -2.22 -1.31
N GLN A 88 16.38 -2.26 -2.64
CA GLN A 88 16.41 -3.52 -3.39
C GLN A 88 17.68 -4.37 -3.17
N SER A 89 18.77 -3.78 -2.68
CA SER A 89 19.96 -4.53 -2.30
C SER A 89 19.81 -5.33 -1.00
N TYR A 90 18.73 -5.12 -0.24
CA TYR A 90 18.36 -5.98 0.88
C TYR A 90 17.58 -7.20 0.39
N SER A 91 18.06 -8.39 0.74
CA SER A 91 17.48 -9.69 0.34
C SER A 91 17.05 -10.57 1.50
N GLY A 92 17.31 -10.14 2.74
CA GLY A 92 16.81 -10.80 3.95
C GLY A 92 15.30 -10.64 4.09
N ARG A 93 14.71 -11.32 5.09
CA ARG A 93 13.28 -11.27 5.39
C ARG A 93 13.00 -10.30 6.53
N ILE A 94 11.89 -9.60 6.45
CA ILE A 94 11.34 -8.83 7.59
C ILE A 94 10.00 -9.45 7.94
N GLY A 95 9.90 -9.97 9.16
CA GLY A 95 8.68 -10.62 9.65
C GLY A 95 8.64 -12.13 9.47
N LEU A 96 7.62 -12.74 10.07
CA LEU A 96 7.43 -14.19 10.15
C LEU A 96 6.25 -14.66 9.27
N PRO A 97 6.38 -15.81 8.59
CA PRO A 97 5.28 -16.37 7.80
C PRO A 97 4.09 -16.78 8.68
N ARG A 98 2.91 -16.95 8.07
CA ARG A 98 1.73 -17.49 8.79
C ARG A 98 1.95 -18.93 9.24
N THR A 99 2.58 -19.72 8.37
CA THR A 99 2.95 -21.10 8.64
C THR A 99 4.46 -21.20 8.57
N ASN A 100 5.09 -21.43 9.70
CA ASN A 100 6.53 -21.54 9.80
C ASN A 100 6.96 -23.01 9.65
N VAL A 101 8.24 -23.24 9.42
CA VAL A 101 8.85 -24.57 9.32
C VAL A 101 9.94 -24.64 10.36
N ASP A 102 9.97 -25.72 11.15
CA ASP A 102 11.04 -25.92 12.12
C ASP A 102 12.37 -26.23 11.44
N ARG A 103 13.11 -25.19 11.07
CA ARG A 103 14.41 -25.32 10.40
C ARG A 103 15.53 -25.80 11.35
N GLY A 104 15.28 -25.98 12.64
CA GLY A 104 16.31 -26.24 13.65
C GLY A 104 16.92 -27.65 13.59
N THR A 105 16.24 -28.61 12.95
CA THR A 105 16.61 -30.04 13.03
C THR A 105 16.66 -30.76 11.68
N GLY A 106 16.49 -30.04 10.57
CA GLY A 106 16.25 -30.65 9.25
C GLY A 106 14.84 -31.22 9.09
N ASP A 107 13.99 -31.04 10.09
CA ASP A 107 12.56 -31.32 10.03
C ASP A 107 11.86 -30.28 9.14
N THR A 108 10.92 -30.73 8.33
CA THR A 108 10.09 -29.85 7.49
C THR A 108 8.69 -29.68 8.07
N THR A 109 8.49 -30.06 9.33
CA THR A 109 7.21 -29.95 10.03
C THR A 109 6.75 -28.50 10.08
N LYS A 110 5.56 -28.28 9.53
CA LYS A 110 4.90 -26.98 9.45
C LYS A 110 4.12 -26.72 10.73
N TYR A 111 4.25 -25.51 11.29
CA TYR A 111 3.46 -25.08 12.43
C TYR A 111 2.90 -23.67 12.21
N VAL A 112 1.74 -23.39 12.82
CA VAL A 112 1.14 -22.06 12.77
C VAL A 112 1.95 -21.12 13.65
N GLU A 113 2.30 -19.94 13.12
CA GLU A 113 3.04 -18.94 13.88
C GLU A 113 2.09 -18.18 14.82
N TYR A 114 2.40 -18.20 16.12
CA TYR A 114 1.60 -17.55 17.17
C TYR A 114 2.21 -16.24 17.66
N ARG A 115 3.48 -15.97 17.34
CA ARG A 115 4.18 -14.74 17.71
C ARG A 115 3.74 -13.58 16.81
N PRO A 116 4.03 -12.32 17.19
CA PRO A 116 3.92 -11.18 16.28
C PRO A 116 4.65 -11.47 14.96
N ARG A 117 3.98 -11.25 13.82
CA ARG A 117 4.50 -11.56 12.48
C ARG A 117 5.02 -10.35 11.72
N TYR A 118 4.56 -9.16 12.07
CA TYR A 118 4.93 -7.89 11.43
C TYR A 118 5.92 -7.14 12.32
N LEU A 119 6.93 -6.51 11.72
CA LEU A 119 7.76 -5.54 12.43
C LEU A 119 6.91 -4.32 12.77
N GLN A 120 6.71 -4.07 14.06
CA GLN A 120 5.87 -3.00 14.58
C GLN A 120 6.72 -1.78 14.88
N MET A 121 6.45 -0.68 14.19
CA MET A 121 7.12 0.61 14.39
C MET A 121 6.31 1.69 13.69
N GLY A 122 6.37 2.94 14.17
CA GLY A 122 5.58 4.05 13.62
C GLY A 122 6.36 5.11 12.84
N PRO A 123 7.11 4.77 11.78
CA PRO A 123 7.85 5.75 11.00
C PRO A 123 6.91 6.70 10.24
N THR A 124 7.26 7.98 10.19
CA THR A 124 6.46 8.98 9.43
C THR A 124 6.57 8.75 7.91
N THR A 125 7.75 8.37 7.43
CA THR A 125 8.01 8.10 6.00
C THR A 125 8.48 6.67 5.81
N VAL A 126 7.90 5.97 4.83
CA VAL A 126 8.24 4.59 4.49
C VAL A 126 8.57 4.48 3.00
N ILE A 127 9.80 4.09 2.68
CA ILE A 127 10.28 3.93 1.31
C ILE A 127 10.68 2.48 1.10
N LEU A 128 10.03 1.78 0.16
CA LEU A 128 10.30 0.37 -0.11
C LEU A 128 10.76 0.15 -1.55
N GLY A 129 11.77 -0.69 -1.71
CA GLY A 129 12.24 -1.15 -3.02
C GLY A 129 12.93 -0.10 -3.87
N GLU A 130 13.56 0.92 -3.25
CA GLU A 130 14.40 1.86 -4.00
C GLU A 130 15.77 1.26 -4.37
N GLY A 131 16.37 1.76 -5.46
CA GLY A 131 17.69 1.34 -5.92
C GLY A 131 17.72 0.00 -6.66
N GLU A 132 18.93 -0.49 -6.91
CA GLU A 132 19.19 -1.72 -7.67
C GLU A 132 19.27 -2.94 -6.74
N GLY A 133 18.77 -4.10 -7.19
CA GLY A 133 18.93 -5.38 -6.53
C GLY A 133 17.76 -6.34 -6.76
N ASN A 134 17.79 -7.47 -6.07
CA ASN A 134 16.74 -8.50 -6.21
C ASN A 134 15.56 -8.27 -5.26
N GLY A 135 15.69 -7.37 -4.29
CA GLY A 135 14.71 -7.13 -3.24
C GLY A 135 14.52 -8.31 -2.29
N SER A 136 13.73 -8.07 -1.24
CA SER A 136 13.29 -9.12 -0.33
C SER A 136 12.03 -9.80 -0.85
N GLY A 137 11.95 -11.12 -0.65
CA GLY A 137 10.75 -11.90 -0.94
C GLY A 137 9.69 -11.89 0.17
N ARG A 138 9.99 -11.29 1.33
CA ARG A 138 9.05 -11.07 2.44
C ARG A 138 9.40 -9.83 3.26
N ILE A 139 8.52 -8.85 3.22
CA ILE A 139 8.53 -7.65 4.06
C ILE A 139 7.17 -7.52 4.72
N MET A 140 7.11 -7.58 6.05
CA MET A 140 5.87 -7.42 6.82
C MET A 140 6.01 -6.27 7.81
N LEU A 141 5.29 -5.16 7.58
CA LEU A 141 5.33 -3.96 8.41
C LEU A 141 3.97 -3.60 9.01
N ASP A 142 3.98 -3.17 10.28
CA ASP A 142 2.83 -2.70 11.04
C ASP A 142 3.10 -1.31 11.61
N PHE A 143 2.39 -0.31 11.08
CA PHE A 143 2.53 1.09 11.50
C PHE A 143 1.71 1.42 12.76
N LEU A 144 0.94 0.45 13.28
CA LEU A 144 0.06 0.62 14.42
C LEU A 144 -0.90 1.79 14.21
N ALA A 145 -1.08 2.64 15.21
CA ALA A 145 -1.91 3.84 15.14
C ALA A 145 -1.15 5.10 14.70
N ASN A 146 0.09 4.96 14.21
CA ASN A 146 0.89 6.11 13.77
C ASN A 146 0.61 6.43 12.30
N ASP A 147 0.78 7.70 11.94
CA ASP A 147 0.69 8.16 10.55
C ASP A 147 1.95 7.75 9.78
N ALA A 148 1.77 7.07 8.66
CA ALA A 148 2.83 6.62 7.77
C ALA A 148 2.51 6.97 6.31
N ALA A 149 3.47 7.64 5.64
CA ALA A 149 3.46 7.87 4.21
C ALA A 149 4.30 6.81 3.49
N VAL A 150 3.63 5.85 2.83
CA VAL A 150 4.27 4.70 2.18
C VAL A 150 4.43 4.93 0.69
N THR A 151 5.66 4.77 0.18
CA THR A 151 5.98 4.76 -1.24
C THR A 151 6.74 3.50 -1.63
N LEU A 152 6.26 2.79 -2.67
CA LEU A 152 6.87 1.57 -3.18
C LEU A 152 7.39 1.75 -4.61
N TYR A 153 8.69 1.49 -4.79
CA TYR A 153 9.42 1.52 -6.06
C TYR A 153 9.79 0.14 -6.60
N GLY A 154 9.66 -0.91 -5.79
CA GLY A 154 9.99 -2.27 -6.19
C GLY A 154 9.87 -3.28 -5.05
N PHE A 155 10.17 -4.54 -5.36
CA PHE A 155 10.03 -5.67 -4.45
C PHE A 155 10.82 -6.88 -5.00
N GLY A 156 11.09 -7.86 -4.14
CA GLY A 156 11.63 -9.14 -4.59
C GLY A 156 10.56 -10.15 -4.94
N SER A 157 10.94 -11.29 -5.51
CA SER A 157 9.97 -12.35 -5.84
C SER A 157 9.29 -12.91 -4.59
N ARG A 158 7.96 -13.16 -4.66
CA ARG A 158 7.19 -13.81 -3.58
C ARG A 158 7.93 -15.03 -3.02
N GLU A 159 8.22 -15.05 -1.73
CA GLU A 159 8.78 -16.24 -1.07
C GLU A 159 7.72 -17.36 -0.94
N GLU A 160 6.46 -16.98 -0.78
CA GLU A 160 5.33 -17.90 -0.58
C GLU A 160 4.32 -17.78 -1.72
N THR A 161 3.92 -18.91 -2.30
CA THR A 161 2.91 -18.93 -3.37
C THR A 161 1.58 -18.37 -2.86
N GLY A 162 1.02 -17.42 -3.60
CA GLY A 162 -0.26 -16.78 -3.26
C GLY A 162 -0.17 -15.61 -2.28
N ILE A 163 0.97 -15.41 -1.60
CA ILE A 163 1.16 -14.32 -0.63
C ILE A 163 2.02 -13.22 -1.28
N PRO A 164 1.59 -11.94 -1.24
CA PRO A 164 2.40 -10.84 -1.74
C PRO A 164 3.76 -10.73 -1.03
N ALA A 165 4.78 -10.25 -1.74
CA ALA A 165 6.13 -10.08 -1.17
C ALA A 165 6.15 -9.02 -0.05
N THR A 166 5.33 -7.98 -0.18
CA THR A 166 5.20 -6.93 0.84
C THR A 166 3.81 -6.96 1.46
N LEU A 167 3.73 -7.01 2.79
CA LEU A 167 2.51 -6.97 3.56
C LEU A 167 2.53 -5.78 4.52
N LEU A 168 1.49 -4.95 4.46
CA LEU A 168 1.39 -3.72 5.22
C LEU A 168 0.10 -3.68 6.03
N LYS A 169 0.17 -3.06 7.21
CA LYS A 169 -1.01 -2.66 7.98
C LYS A 169 -0.71 -1.45 8.85
N GLY A 170 -1.76 -0.78 9.29
CA GLY A 170 -1.70 0.42 10.12
C GLY A 170 -3.07 1.09 10.15
N THR A 171 -3.51 1.55 11.32
CA THR A 171 -4.91 1.95 11.57
C THR A 171 -5.12 3.46 11.65
N ASN A 172 -4.07 4.27 11.45
CA ASN A 172 -4.20 5.72 11.43
C ASN A 172 -4.93 6.20 10.16
N THR A 173 -5.85 7.15 10.31
CA THR A 173 -6.65 7.70 9.20
C THR A 173 -5.84 8.52 8.19
N SER A 174 -4.66 9.01 8.57
CA SER A 174 -3.81 9.83 7.70
C SER A 174 -2.86 9.01 6.82
N ASN A 175 -2.78 7.70 7.05
CA ASN A 175 -1.93 6.80 6.30
C ASN A 175 -2.14 6.97 4.78
N SER A 176 -1.03 7.13 4.06
CA SER A 176 -1.02 7.25 2.61
C SER A 176 -0.18 6.16 1.97
N PHE A 177 -0.57 5.76 0.76
CA PHE A 177 -0.04 4.63 0.04
C PHE A 177 0.14 4.97 -1.43
N ILE A 178 1.37 4.87 -1.92
CA ILE A 178 1.72 5.06 -3.33
C ILE A 178 2.50 3.83 -3.79
N CYS A 179 1.96 3.09 -4.75
CA CYS A 179 2.62 1.95 -5.37
C CYS A 179 2.93 2.26 -6.84
N MET A 180 4.22 2.38 -7.18
CA MET A 180 4.66 2.59 -8.56
C MET A 180 5.11 1.29 -9.24
N LYS A 181 5.66 0.37 -8.45
CA LYS A 181 6.03 -0.98 -8.84
C LYS A 181 6.07 -1.84 -7.57
N GLY A 182 5.46 -3.01 -7.59
CA GLY A 182 5.15 -3.68 -6.33
C GLY A 182 4.33 -4.94 -6.46
N ASP A 183 4.49 -5.85 -5.51
CA ASP A 183 3.49 -6.87 -5.20
C ASP A 183 3.17 -6.79 -3.71
N VAL A 184 2.01 -6.20 -3.42
CA VAL A 184 1.68 -5.69 -2.09
C VAL A 184 0.32 -6.22 -1.64
N GLY A 185 0.26 -6.64 -0.39
CA GLY A 185 -0.98 -6.88 0.34
C GLY A 185 -1.14 -5.86 1.46
N VAL A 186 -2.31 -5.23 1.56
CA VAL A 186 -2.65 -4.33 2.68
C VAL A 186 -3.78 -4.96 3.47
N ALA A 187 -3.55 -5.21 4.77
CA ALA A 187 -4.41 -6.02 5.64
C ALA A 187 -4.86 -7.32 4.92
N PHE A 188 -3.90 -8.02 4.33
CA PHE A 188 -4.13 -9.12 3.40
C PHE A 188 -4.78 -10.35 4.05
N PHE A 189 -4.43 -10.66 5.30
CA PHE A 189 -4.99 -11.82 5.96
C PHE A 189 -6.33 -11.50 6.63
N ASP A 190 -7.20 -12.50 6.67
CA ASP A 190 -8.48 -12.40 7.37
C ASP A 190 -8.30 -11.97 8.85
N GLY A 191 -9.17 -11.06 9.29
CA GLY A 191 -9.11 -10.41 10.60
C GLY A 191 -8.09 -9.28 10.75
N GLU A 192 -7.24 -9.01 9.74
CA GLU A 192 -6.37 -7.82 9.76
C GLU A 192 -7.16 -6.56 9.38
N SER A 193 -6.73 -5.41 9.91
CA SER A 193 -7.30 -4.11 9.57
C SER A 193 -6.20 -3.12 9.19
N ALA A 194 -6.55 -2.21 8.28
CA ALA A 194 -5.72 -1.09 7.93
C ALA A 194 -6.58 0.10 7.51
N ASN A 195 -6.00 1.29 7.56
CA ASN A 195 -6.60 2.50 7.08
C ASN A 195 -5.66 3.12 6.03
N VAL A 196 -6.22 3.47 4.89
CA VAL A 196 -5.58 4.14 3.76
C VAL A 196 -6.48 5.30 3.32
N ALA A 197 -6.95 6.11 4.28
CA ALA A 197 -7.83 7.24 4.03
C ALA A 197 -7.11 8.51 3.57
N GLY A 198 -5.77 8.55 3.65
CA GLY A 198 -4.96 9.52 2.94
C GLY A 198 -4.95 9.28 1.42
N ALA A 199 -3.86 9.65 0.74
CA ALA A 199 -3.71 9.38 -0.68
C ALA A 199 -3.48 7.88 -0.93
N CYS A 200 -4.35 7.21 -1.69
CA CYS A 200 -4.12 5.86 -2.22
C CYS A 200 -3.93 5.93 -3.73
N LYS A 201 -2.70 5.71 -4.21
CA LYS A 201 -2.34 5.80 -5.62
C LYS A 201 -1.65 4.52 -6.09
N ILE A 202 -2.18 3.93 -7.14
CA ILE A 202 -1.56 2.80 -7.85
C ILE A 202 -1.16 3.30 -9.22
N SER A 203 0.12 3.14 -9.54
CA SER A 203 0.74 3.64 -10.75
C SER A 203 1.68 2.58 -11.33
N PHE A 204 2.41 2.96 -12.36
CA PHE A 204 3.39 2.16 -13.05
C PHE A 204 4.64 3.00 -13.32
N GLN A 205 5.76 2.36 -13.67
CA GLN A 205 6.99 3.04 -14.05
C GLN A 205 7.30 2.82 -15.55
N GLN A 206 7.07 1.61 -16.04
CA GLN A 206 7.39 1.15 -17.39
C GLN A 206 6.19 0.43 -18.03
N SER A 207 5.57 -0.50 -17.31
CA SER A 207 4.48 -1.34 -17.81
C SER A 207 3.20 -1.07 -17.04
N VAL A 208 2.19 -0.53 -17.74
CA VAL A 208 0.89 -0.19 -17.15
C VAL A 208 0.29 -1.36 -16.39
N LEU A 209 0.30 -2.59 -16.91
CA LEU A 209 -0.26 -3.76 -16.20
C LEU A 209 0.77 -4.57 -15.41
N GLY A 210 2.05 -4.51 -15.78
CA GLY A 210 3.06 -5.45 -15.29
C GLY A 210 3.81 -5.01 -14.03
N ASP A 211 3.82 -3.72 -13.71
CA ASP A 211 4.69 -3.21 -12.65
C ASP A 211 4.12 -3.36 -11.25
N SER A 212 2.81 -3.16 -11.10
CA SER A 212 2.15 -3.05 -9.80
C SER A 212 1.04 -4.07 -9.68
N ARG A 213 1.06 -4.83 -8.59
CA ARG A 213 -0.02 -5.71 -8.15
C ARG A 213 -0.33 -5.39 -6.69
N VAL A 214 -1.56 -4.98 -6.41
CA VAL A 214 -1.97 -4.58 -5.07
C VAL A 214 -3.24 -5.34 -4.68
N ILE A 215 -3.24 -5.92 -3.49
CA ILE A 215 -4.37 -6.63 -2.91
C ILE A 215 -4.75 -5.94 -1.61
N PHE A 216 -5.99 -5.46 -1.53
CA PHE A 216 -6.56 -4.86 -0.33
C PHE A 216 -7.55 -5.84 0.29
N GLY A 217 -7.26 -6.31 1.50
CA GLY A 217 -8.14 -7.23 2.21
C GLY A 217 -9.40 -6.56 2.75
N ALA A 218 -10.37 -7.36 3.19
CA ALA A 218 -11.69 -6.88 3.62
C ALA A 218 -11.67 -5.87 4.78
N GLY A 219 -10.63 -5.86 5.62
CA GLY A 219 -10.49 -4.95 6.76
C GLY A 219 -9.86 -3.59 6.45
N VAL A 220 -9.66 -3.24 5.17
CA VAL A 220 -9.11 -1.93 4.79
C VAL A 220 -10.22 -0.88 4.75
N THR A 221 -9.96 0.30 5.35
CA THR A 221 -10.79 1.51 5.19
C THR A 221 -10.11 2.48 4.24
N PHE A 222 -10.86 3.06 3.31
CA PHE A 222 -10.34 3.97 2.28
C PHE A 222 -10.94 5.38 2.34
N GLY A 223 -10.18 6.31 1.75
CA GLY A 223 -10.70 7.57 1.24
C GLY A 223 -11.06 7.37 -0.23
N ASN A 224 -10.08 7.64 -1.10
CA ASN A 224 -10.21 7.48 -2.55
C ASN A 224 -9.09 6.57 -3.09
N ILE A 225 -9.37 5.81 -4.15
CA ILE A 225 -8.36 5.06 -4.91
C ILE A 225 -8.17 5.74 -6.27
N GLU A 226 -6.93 6.16 -6.56
CA GLU A 226 -6.52 6.62 -7.89
C GLU A 226 -5.67 5.52 -8.56
N GLN A 227 -6.19 4.87 -9.59
CA GLN A 227 -5.51 3.83 -10.33
C GLN A 227 -5.12 4.32 -11.72
N SER A 228 -3.82 4.56 -11.92
CA SER A 228 -3.21 4.91 -13.21
C SER A 228 -2.36 3.78 -13.81
N GLY A 229 -2.12 2.72 -13.03
CA GLY A 229 -1.48 1.49 -13.47
C GLY A 229 -1.80 0.32 -12.55
N GLY A 230 -1.19 -0.82 -12.85
CA GLY A 230 -1.23 -2.06 -12.13
C GLY A 230 -2.53 -2.85 -12.21
N GLN A 231 -2.51 -3.94 -11.45
CA GLN A 231 -3.64 -4.80 -11.14
C GLN A 231 -4.03 -4.59 -9.68
N VAL A 232 -5.30 -4.29 -9.42
CA VAL A 232 -5.83 -4.11 -8.07
C VAL A 232 -6.87 -5.19 -7.76
N GLU A 233 -6.77 -5.82 -6.60
CA GLU A 233 -7.81 -6.67 -6.03
C GLU A 233 -8.34 -5.99 -4.76
N LEU A 234 -9.66 -5.84 -4.69
CA LEU A 234 -10.34 -5.06 -3.65
C LEU A 234 -11.44 -5.90 -3.00
N GLU A 235 -11.36 -6.07 -1.68
CA GLU A 235 -12.39 -6.76 -0.87
C GLU A 235 -13.07 -5.85 0.17
N SER A 236 -12.81 -4.54 0.12
CA SER A 236 -13.20 -3.57 1.14
C SER A 236 -14.03 -2.42 0.55
N ASP A 237 -14.79 -1.75 1.42
CA ASP A 237 -15.64 -0.61 1.04
C ASP A 237 -14.81 0.62 0.64
N VAL A 238 -15.20 1.30 -0.45
CA VAL A 238 -14.50 2.48 -0.97
C VAL A 238 -15.47 3.61 -1.28
N THR A 239 -15.08 4.85 -0.96
CA THR A 239 -15.89 6.01 -1.34
C THR A 239 -15.76 6.26 -2.85
N ASN A 240 -14.56 6.58 -3.34
CA ASN A 240 -14.35 6.87 -4.76
C ASN A 240 -13.22 6.05 -5.37
N ILE A 241 -13.43 5.55 -6.58
CA ILE A 241 -12.43 4.91 -7.42
C ILE A 241 -12.35 5.69 -8.74
N ASP A 242 -11.15 6.18 -9.08
CA ASP A 242 -10.82 6.75 -10.39
C ASP A 242 -9.78 5.84 -11.08
N GLN A 243 -10.25 5.03 -12.04
CA GLN A 243 -9.43 4.10 -12.81
C GLN A 243 -9.20 4.61 -14.24
N ARG A 244 -7.93 4.70 -14.62
CA ARG A 244 -7.49 5.09 -15.97
C ARG A 244 -7.45 3.89 -16.94
N ALA A 245 -7.42 4.22 -18.22
CA ALA A 245 -7.36 3.23 -19.29
C ALA A 245 -6.10 2.35 -19.18
N GLY A 246 -6.22 1.09 -19.60
CA GLY A 246 -5.12 0.12 -19.56
C GLY A 246 -4.86 -0.50 -18.18
N CYS A 247 -5.61 -0.12 -17.15
CA CYS A 247 -5.54 -0.73 -15.82
C CYS A 247 -6.54 -1.87 -15.66
N GLU A 248 -6.29 -2.76 -14.70
CA GLU A 248 -7.22 -3.83 -14.30
C GLU A 248 -7.56 -3.75 -12.82
N MET A 249 -8.84 -3.93 -12.49
CA MET A 249 -9.30 -4.07 -11.11
C MET A 249 -10.25 -5.26 -10.99
N THR A 250 -10.17 -5.98 -9.88
CA THR A 250 -11.14 -7.00 -9.49
C THR A 250 -11.75 -6.62 -8.14
N ILE A 251 -13.08 -6.51 -8.08
CA ILE A 251 -13.82 -6.20 -6.85
C ILE A 251 -14.46 -7.50 -6.35
N ARG A 252 -14.35 -7.79 -5.05
CA ARG A 252 -14.74 -9.09 -4.47
C ARG A 252 -15.51 -8.95 -3.17
N GLY A 253 -16.00 -10.10 -2.69
CA GLY A 253 -16.69 -10.20 -1.41
C GLY A 253 -17.99 -9.39 -1.39
N THR A 254 -18.13 -8.55 -0.37
CA THR A 254 -19.29 -7.67 -0.16
C THR A 254 -18.93 -6.19 -0.28
N ALA A 255 -17.80 -5.88 -0.92
CA ALA A 255 -17.30 -4.51 -1.06
C ALA A 255 -18.33 -3.58 -1.69
N THR A 256 -18.61 -2.46 -1.03
CA THR A 256 -19.47 -1.39 -1.55
C THR A 256 -18.63 -0.26 -2.12
N VAL A 257 -19.10 0.35 -3.22
CA VAL A 257 -18.42 1.49 -3.85
C VAL A 257 -19.41 2.64 -4.02
N THR A 258 -19.08 3.83 -3.52
CA THR A 258 -19.97 4.98 -3.71
C THR A 258 -19.89 5.51 -5.14
N LEU A 259 -18.69 5.77 -5.65
CA LEU A 259 -18.47 6.19 -7.03
C LEU A 259 -17.35 5.36 -7.68
N LEU A 260 -17.68 4.65 -8.75
CA LEU A 260 -16.72 3.95 -9.60
C LEU A 260 -16.64 4.67 -10.96
N THR A 261 -15.59 5.46 -11.16
CA THR A 261 -15.26 6.06 -12.46
C THR A 261 -14.14 5.26 -13.11
N MET A 262 -14.41 4.66 -14.27
CA MET A 262 -13.46 3.72 -14.88
C MET A 262 -13.32 3.88 -16.40
N SER A 263 -12.07 3.88 -16.87
CA SER A 263 -11.71 3.79 -18.30
C SER A 263 -10.93 2.50 -18.64
N GLY A 264 -10.58 1.71 -17.63
CA GLY A 264 -9.87 0.43 -17.77
C GLY A 264 -10.83 -0.77 -17.78
N THR A 265 -10.37 -1.92 -17.31
CA THR A 265 -11.21 -3.11 -17.11
C THR A 265 -11.46 -3.33 -15.63
N VAL A 266 -12.73 -3.51 -15.27
CA VAL A 266 -13.15 -3.88 -13.92
C VAL A 266 -13.91 -5.20 -13.99
N PHE A 267 -13.40 -6.20 -13.28
CA PHE A 267 -14.09 -7.45 -13.04
C PHE A 267 -14.80 -7.38 -11.70
N ASP A 268 -16.12 -7.27 -11.70
CA ASP A 268 -16.89 -7.24 -10.46
C ASP A 268 -17.38 -8.65 -10.11
N ASP A 269 -16.79 -9.22 -9.05
CA ASP A 269 -17.14 -10.51 -8.47
C ASP A 269 -17.84 -10.35 -7.09
N SER A 270 -18.21 -9.11 -6.75
CA SER A 270 -18.80 -8.75 -5.47
C SER A 270 -20.32 -8.89 -5.46
N SER A 271 -20.90 -8.76 -4.27
CA SER A 271 -22.35 -8.57 -4.09
C SER A 271 -22.70 -7.24 -3.41
N GLY A 272 -21.70 -6.36 -3.23
CA GLY A 272 -21.91 -5.07 -2.59
C GLY A 272 -22.45 -4.04 -3.58
N THR A 273 -23.14 -3.03 -3.06
CA THR A 273 -23.77 -2.00 -3.90
C THR A 273 -22.73 -1.08 -4.51
N ILE A 274 -22.88 -0.79 -5.81
CA ILE A 274 -22.27 0.38 -6.44
C ILE A 274 -23.32 1.50 -6.49
N THR A 275 -23.04 2.65 -5.87
CA THR A 275 -24.02 3.76 -5.89
C THR A 275 -24.01 4.45 -7.26
N THR A 276 -22.85 4.80 -7.79
CA THR A 276 -22.72 5.35 -9.14
C THR A 276 -21.60 4.65 -9.90
N LEU A 277 -21.92 4.11 -11.06
CA LEU A 277 -20.98 3.52 -12.01
C LEU A 277 -20.86 4.42 -13.24
N ASP A 278 -19.70 5.02 -13.44
CA ASP A 278 -19.34 5.79 -14.63
C ASP A 278 -18.37 4.97 -15.49
N VAL A 279 -18.88 4.29 -16.52
CA VAL A 279 -18.04 3.60 -17.49
C VAL A 279 -17.66 4.59 -18.59
N GLN A 280 -16.44 5.11 -18.49
CA GLN A 280 -15.87 6.07 -19.41
C GLN A 280 -15.58 5.44 -20.79
N ASN A 281 -15.20 6.28 -21.75
CA ASN A 281 -14.96 5.84 -23.12
C ASN A 281 -13.97 4.65 -23.20
N ALA A 282 -14.43 3.56 -23.82
CA ALA A 282 -13.72 2.29 -23.96
C ALA A 282 -13.46 1.50 -22.66
N GLY A 283 -14.02 1.94 -21.52
CA GLY A 283 -14.01 1.16 -20.28
C GLY A 283 -14.82 -0.14 -20.43
N ASP A 284 -14.43 -1.17 -19.68
CA ASP A 284 -15.01 -2.51 -19.73
C ASP A 284 -15.41 -2.99 -18.33
N PHE A 285 -16.67 -2.73 -17.95
CA PHE A 285 -17.26 -3.25 -16.73
C PHE A 285 -17.82 -4.65 -16.98
N ASP A 286 -17.27 -5.64 -16.28
CA ASP A 286 -17.52 -7.06 -16.53
C ASP A 286 -17.95 -7.80 -15.26
N HIS A 287 -19.24 -8.15 -15.19
CA HIS A 287 -19.84 -8.98 -14.14
C HIS A 287 -20.10 -10.43 -14.62
N ALA A 288 -19.51 -10.86 -15.74
CA ALA A 288 -19.80 -12.16 -16.35
C ALA A 288 -19.34 -13.36 -15.50
N ARG A 289 -18.37 -13.13 -14.61
CA ARG A 289 -17.75 -14.15 -13.75
C ARG A 289 -18.56 -14.43 -12.48
N SER A 290 -19.51 -13.54 -12.15
CA SER A 290 -20.32 -13.63 -10.94
C SER A 290 -21.75 -14.06 -11.24
N MET A 291 -22.27 -14.93 -10.37
CA MET A 291 -23.68 -15.31 -10.31
C MET A 291 -24.42 -14.60 -9.17
N LYS A 292 -23.72 -13.72 -8.43
CA LYS A 292 -24.29 -13.02 -7.27
C LYS A 292 -25.09 -11.82 -7.75
N THR A 293 -26.24 -11.60 -7.12
CA THR A 293 -27.00 -10.37 -7.30
C THR A 293 -26.22 -9.19 -6.76
N GLN A 294 -26.19 -8.11 -7.53
CA GLN A 294 -25.57 -6.85 -7.15
C GLN A 294 -26.50 -5.71 -7.56
N THR A 295 -26.60 -4.69 -6.70
CA THR A 295 -27.34 -3.47 -7.01
C THR A 295 -26.37 -2.41 -7.53
N ILE A 296 -26.74 -1.80 -8.65
CA ILE A 296 -26.09 -0.58 -9.14
C ILE A 296 -27.16 0.52 -9.18
N THR A 297 -26.99 1.59 -8.40
CA THR A 297 -28.05 2.61 -8.29
C THR A 297 -28.13 3.46 -9.55
N ASN A 298 -27.01 4.02 -10.00
CA ASN A 298 -26.89 4.79 -11.22
C ASN A 298 -25.83 4.16 -12.15
N VAL A 299 -26.16 4.00 -13.42
CA VAL A 299 -25.22 3.51 -14.46
C VAL A 299 -25.13 4.56 -15.55
N ASN A 300 -23.94 5.14 -15.74
CA ASN A 300 -23.65 6.14 -16.75
C ASN A 300 -22.63 5.59 -17.74
N LEU A 301 -23.00 5.47 -19.00
CA LEU A 301 -22.13 4.94 -20.05
C LEU A 301 -21.71 6.05 -21.00
N TYR A 302 -20.40 6.15 -21.26
CA TYR A 302 -19.81 7.16 -22.14
C TYR A 302 -19.07 6.51 -23.32
N GLY A 303 -19.19 7.09 -24.52
CA GLY A 303 -18.45 6.66 -25.71
C GLY A 303 -18.55 5.15 -25.97
N LYS A 304 -17.41 4.48 -26.14
CA LYS A 304 -17.33 3.03 -26.43
C LYS A 304 -17.38 2.13 -25.20
N ALA A 305 -18.07 2.56 -24.14
CA ALA A 305 -18.20 1.81 -22.90
C ALA A 305 -18.80 0.41 -23.14
N LYS A 306 -18.33 -0.56 -22.34
CA LYS A 306 -18.87 -1.92 -22.31
C LYS A 306 -19.41 -2.22 -20.92
N TYR A 307 -20.62 -2.75 -20.88
CA TYR A 307 -21.33 -3.15 -19.68
C TYR A 307 -21.82 -4.58 -19.85
N ARG A 308 -21.23 -5.53 -19.11
CA ARG A 308 -21.49 -6.96 -19.28
C ARG A 308 -22.13 -7.57 -18.05
N ASP A 309 -23.35 -8.04 -18.23
CA ASP A 309 -24.10 -8.86 -17.29
C ASP A 309 -24.79 -10.01 -18.05
N PRO A 310 -24.03 -10.97 -18.60
CA PRO A 310 -24.60 -12.09 -19.33
C PRO A 310 -25.49 -13.00 -18.46
N ASN A 311 -25.33 -12.94 -17.13
CA ASN A 311 -26.11 -13.76 -16.19
C ASN A 311 -27.42 -13.06 -15.76
N GLY A 312 -27.56 -11.76 -16.01
CA GLY A 312 -28.77 -11.00 -15.71
C GLY A 312 -28.99 -10.80 -14.21
N VAL A 313 -27.91 -10.72 -13.44
CA VAL A 313 -27.92 -10.66 -11.97
C VAL A 313 -27.70 -9.25 -11.44
N LEU A 314 -27.34 -8.29 -12.29
CA LEU A 314 -27.27 -6.87 -11.92
C LEU A 314 -28.68 -6.28 -11.85
N VAL A 315 -28.91 -5.48 -10.82
CA VAL A 315 -30.15 -4.74 -10.59
C VAL A 315 -29.83 -3.26 -10.70
N GLU A 316 -30.24 -2.65 -11.81
CA GLU A 316 -30.14 -1.20 -12.03
C GLU A 316 -31.36 -0.49 -11.43
N THR A 317 -31.16 0.28 -10.35
CA THR A 317 -32.28 0.92 -9.65
C THR A 317 -32.92 2.04 -10.48
N ASN A 318 -32.09 2.89 -11.10
CA ASN A 318 -32.56 4.06 -11.86
C ASN A 318 -32.50 3.88 -13.39
N GLY A 319 -32.16 2.67 -13.86
CA GLY A 319 -31.90 2.40 -15.27
C GLY A 319 -30.48 2.79 -15.70
N ILE A 320 -30.25 2.74 -17.02
CA ILE A 320 -28.96 3.06 -17.66
C ILE A 320 -29.08 4.41 -18.36
N ASP A 321 -28.12 5.29 -18.14
CA ASP A 321 -27.98 6.54 -18.88
C ASP A 321 -26.87 6.45 -19.94
N LEU A 322 -27.13 7.05 -21.11
CA LEU A 322 -26.20 7.14 -22.23
C LEU A 322 -25.70 8.57 -22.34
N GLU A 323 -24.61 8.84 -21.64
CA GLU A 323 -24.08 10.18 -21.46
C GLU A 323 -23.16 10.56 -22.62
N GLN A 324 -23.58 11.55 -23.41
CA GLN A 324 -22.86 12.03 -24.60
C GLN A 324 -22.54 10.91 -25.62
N THR A 325 -23.39 9.88 -25.66
CA THR A 325 -23.20 8.72 -26.53
C THR A 325 -24.53 8.19 -27.03
N THR A 326 -24.48 7.22 -27.96
CA THR A 326 -25.67 6.57 -28.49
C THR A 326 -25.62 5.07 -28.23
N LEU A 327 -26.77 4.41 -28.35
CA LEU A 327 -26.85 2.95 -28.20
C LEU A 327 -25.97 2.19 -29.22
N GLN A 328 -25.60 2.83 -30.34
CA GLN A 328 -24.73 2.23 -31.35
C GLN A 328 -23.25 2.25 -30.94
N ASP A 329 -22.86 3.14 -30.02
CA ASP A 329 -21.47 3.34 -29.61
C ASP A 329 -21.09 2.42 -28.43
N VAL A 330 -22.05 2.11 -27.57
CA VAL A 330 -21.86 1.29 -26.36
C VAL A 330 -22.12 -0.20 -26.63
N THR A 331 -21.54 -1.06 -25.80
CA THR A 331 -21.86 -2.50 -25.76
C THR A 331 -22.55 -2.84 -24.45
N ILE A 332 -23.84 -3.16 -24.52
CA ILE A 332 -24.62 -3.64 -23.37
C ILE A 332 -24.91 -5.11 -23.59
N TRP A 333 -24.43 -5.98 -22.69
CA TRP A 333 -24.68 -7.41 -22.75
C TRP A 333 -25.55 -7.85 -21.58
N LYS A 334 -26.78 -8.28 -21.89
CA LYS A 334 -27.74 -8.90 -20.97
C LYS A 334 -28.20 -10.26 -21.51
N PRO A 335 -28.68 -11.20 -20.68
CA PRO A 335 -29.26 -12.44 -21.18
C PRO A 335 -30.57 -12.19 -21.94
N PRO A 336 -31.02 -13.16 -22.75
CA PRO A 336 -32.33 -13.11 -23.38
C PRO A 336 -33.47 -12.87 -22.36
N HIS A 337 -34.54 -12.22 -22.81
CA HIS A 337 -35.74 -11.94 -22.00
C HIS A 337 -35.55 -10.99 -20.81
N LYS A 338 -34.43 -10.26 -20.74
CA LYS A 338 -34.28 -9.13 -19.82
C LYS A 338 -34.70 -7.82 -20.47
N THR A 339 -35.46 -7.03 -19.73
CA THR A 339 -35.79 -5.65 -20.09
C THR A 339 -34.60 -4.76 -19.79
N ILE A 340 -34.23 -3.90 -20.74
CA ILE A 340 -33.28 -2.81 -20.51
C ILE A 340 -34.11 -1.54 -20.34
N THR A 341 -33.94 -0.88 -19.19
CA THR A 341 -34.58 0.40 -18.89
C THR A 341 -33.53 1.50 -19.01
N PHE A 342 -33.80 2.49 -19.84
CA PHE A 342 -33.01 3.71 -19.87
C PHE A 342 -33.61 4.73 -18.89
N THR A 343 -32.75 5.55 -18.30
CA THR A 343 -33.18 6.63 -17.42
C THR A 343 -34.17 7.54 -18.15
N SER A 344 -35.31 7.82 -17.54
CA SER A 344 -36.27 8.78 -18.09
C SER A 344 -35.80 10.20 -17.78
N VAL A 345 -35.60 11.01 -18.82
CA VAL A 345 -35.38 12.46 -18.70
C VAL A 345 -36.67 13.17 -18.30
#